data_AF-A0A158D2I0-F1
#
_entry.id   AF-A0A158D2I0-F1
#
_cell.length_a   1.000
_cell.length_b   1.000
_cell.length_c   1.000
_cell.angle_alpha   90.00
_cell.angle_beta   90.00
_cell.angle_gamma   90.00
#
_symmetry.space_group_name_H-M   'P 1'
#
loop_
_entity.id
_entity.type
_entity.pdbx_description
1 polymer ?
#
loop_
_entity_poly.entity_id
_entity_poly.type
_entity_poly.pdbx_seq_one_letter_code
_entity_poly.pdbx_strand_id
1 'polypeptide(L)'
;MLVAVGIGALGYAEGARLARQMGGWQVICWALVLCAPILLLPVGWLAWAQLFGSHATHPEPLALKTWLAFGYVTLFSQFIGFFAWYAGLAMGGIARVGQVQLLQIFFTMALSALFFGEHVSASTWLYAAAVIVTVVLGRKATVRAAPQPAAVAAATTHAR
;
A
#
# COMPACT_ATOMS: atom_id res chain seq x y z
N MET A 1 -3.11 1.71 15.81
CA MET A 1 -2.71 2.49 14.61
C MET A 1 -1.21 2.54 14.40
N LEU A 2 -0.38 3.00 15.36
CA LEU A 2 1.09 3.04 15.18
C LEU A 2 1.72 1.67 14.87
N VAL A 3 1.29 0.62 15.57
CA VAL A 3 1.74 -0.76 15.28
C VAL A 3 1.41 -1.18 13.85
N ALA A 4 0.19 -0.85 13.37
CA ALA A 4 -0.21 -1.16 12.00
C ALA A 4 0.63 -0.39 10.96
N VAL A 5 0.95 0.88 11.24
CA VAL A 5 1.88 1.67 10.41
C VAL A 5 3.27 1.04 10.40
N GLY A 6 3.78 0.60 11.55
CA GLY A 6 5.07 -0.08 11.64
C GLY A 6 5.12 -1.38 10.84
N ILE A 7 4.10 -2.23 11.00
CA ILE A 7 3.97 -3.49 10.23
C ILE A 7 3.85 -3.19 8.73
N GLY A 8 3.05 -2.19 8.34
CA GLY A 8 2.90 -1.77 6.95
C GLY A 8 4.21 -1.29 6.34
N ALA A 9 4.99 -0.49 7.08
CA ALA A 9 6.30 -0.01 6.63
C ALA A 9 7.31 -1.16 6.47
N LEU A 10 7.33 -2.12 7.40
CA LEU A 10 8.15 -3.33 7.30
C LEU A 10 7.75 -4.17 6.08
N GLY A 11 6.45 -4.42 5.89
CA GLY A 11 5.94 -5.15 4.74
C GLY A 11 6.32 -4.47 3.41
N TYR A 12 6.29 -3.14 3.36
CA TYR A 12 6.70 -2.37 2.19
C TYR A 12 8.21 -2.49 1.90
N ALA A 13 9.04 -2.40 2.93
CA ALA A 13 10.49 -2.53 2.80
C ALA A 13 10.90 -3.95 2.35
N GLU A 14 10.33 -4.97 2.99
CA GLU A 14 10.58 -6.38 2.66
C GLU A 14 10.03 -6.74 1.28
N GLY A 15 8.82 -6.27 0.94
CA GLY A 15 8.23 -6.44 -0.40
C GLY A 15 9.08 -5.80 -1.50
N ALA A 16 9.64 -4.61 -1.26
CA ALA A 16 10.56 -3.96 -2.18
C ALA A 16 11.88 -4.73 -2.34
N ARG A 17 12.39 -5.36 -1.27
CA ARG A 17 13.58 -6.23 -1.34
C ARG A 17 13.30 -7.48 -2.16
N LEU A 18 12.19 -8.18 -1.89
CA LEU A 18 11.77 -9.37 -2.63
C LEU A 18 11.52 -9.04 -4.11
N ALA A 19 10.89 -7.90 -4.41
CA ALA A 19 10.59 -7.50 -5.78
C ALA A 19 11.86 -7.34 -6.64
N ARG A 20 13.02 -7.04 -6.04
CA ARG A 20 14.31 -7.00 -6.75
C ARG A 20 14.89 -8.38 -7.06
N GLN A 21 14.51 -9.41 -6.30
CA GLN A 21 15.05 -10.77 -6.46
C GLN A 21 14.20 -11.62 -7.42
N MET A 22 12.87 -11.54 -7.31
CA MET A 22 11.93 -12.38 -8.06
C MET A 22 10.98 -11.60 -8.98
N GLY A 23 11.04 -10.27 -8.95
CA GLY A 23 10.13 -9.41 -9.73
C GLY A 23 8.82 -9.13 -9.00
N GLY A 24 8.33 -7.89 -9.13
CA GLY A 24 7.19 -7.39 -8.34
C GLY A 24 5.88 -8.16 -8.55
N TRP A 25 5.60 -8.60 -9.78
CA TRP A 25 4.38 -9.37 -10.07
C TRP A 25 4.36 -10.72 -9.33
N GLN A 26 5.52 -11.37 -9.16
CA GLN A 26 5.60 -12.64 -8.42
C GLN A 26 5.39 -12.41 -6.93
N VAL A 27 5.95 -11.32 -6.39
CA VAL A 27 5.78 -10.95 -4.99
C VAL A 27 4.31 -10.74 -4.64
N ILE A 28 3.55 -10.01 -5.47
CA ILE A 28 2.12 -9.79 -5.21
C ILE A 28 1.31 -11.09 -5.35
N CYS A 29 1.60 -11.94 -6.34
CA CYS A 29 0.93 -13.24 -6.48
C CYS A 29 1.15 -14.11 -5.25
N TRP A 30 2.40 -14.23 -4.78
CA TRP A 30 2.70 -15.00 -3.58
C TRP A 30 2.12 -14.37 -2.31
N ALA A 31 2.14 -13.05 -2.19
CA ALA A 31 1.49 -12.36 -1.08
C ALA A 31 -0.02 -12.67 -1.04
N LEU A 32 -0.71 -12.65 -2.19
CA LEU A 32 -2.13 -13.00 -2.29
C LEU A 32 -2.39 -14.44 -1.87
N VAL A 33 -1.58 -15.40 -2.36
CA VAL A 33 -1.72 -16.82 -2.01
C VAL A 33 -1.50 -17.04 -0.50
N LEU A 34 -0.51 -16.40 0.10
CA LEU A 34 -0.21 -16.51 1.54
C LEU A 34 -1.25 -15.80 2.41
N CYS A 35 -1.78 -14.66 1.96
CA CYS A 35 -2.80 -13.90 2.69
C CYS A 35 -4.20 -14.54 2.56
N ALA A 36 -4.49 -15.26 1.48
CA ALA A 36 -5.79 -15.87 1.23
C ALA A 36 -6.32 -16.73 2.40
N PRO A 37 -5.57 -17.72 2.95
CA PRO A 37 -6.07 -18.53 4.09
C PRO A 37 -6.29 -17.70 5.36
N ILE A 38 -5.47 -16.67 5.59
CA ILE A 38 -5.59 -15.79 6.75
C ILE A 38 -6.84 -14.92 6.63
N LEU A 39 -7.11 -14.37 5.44
CA LEU A 39 -8.28 -13.54 5.16
C LEU A 39 -9.58 -14.34 5.06
N LEU A 40 -9.50 -15.63 4.67
CA LEU A 40 -10.65 -16.53 4.64
C LEU A 40 -11.32 -16.67 6.01
N LEU A 41 -10.57 -16.58 7.11
CA LEU A 41 -11.13 -16.69 8.46
C LEU A 41 -12.09 -15.53 8.80
N PRO A 42 -11.68 -14.24 8.82
CA PRO A 42 -12.59 -13.15 9.12
C PRO A 42 -13.65 -12.96 8.05
N VAL A 43 -13.32 -13.14 6.76
CA VAL A 43 -14.31 -13.00 5.67
C VAL A 43 -15.36 -14.11 5.72
N GLY A 44 -14.93 -15.35 5.94
CA GLY A 44 -15.83 -16.50 6.09
C GLY A 44 -16.69 -16.39 7.34
N TRP A 45 -16.12 -15.92 8.46
CA TRP A 45 -16.89 -15.63 9.67
C TRP A 45 -17.96 -14.56 9.44
N LEU A 46 -17.62 -13.45 8.77
CA LEU A 46 -18.58 -12.39 8.43
C LEU A 46 -19.67 -12.91 7.49
N ALA A 47 -19.29 -13.69 6.47
CA ALA A 47 -20.25 -14.30 5.54
C ALA A 47 -21.20 -15.27 6.27
N TRP A 48 -20.66 -16.10 7.17
CA TRP A 48 -21.44 -17.00 8.00
C TRP A 48 -22.40 -16.25 8.92
N ALA A 49 -21.91 -15.21 9.61
CA ALA A 49 -22.71 -14.38 10.51
C ALA A 49 -23.82 -13.62 9.77
N GLN A 50 -23.60 -13.21 8.53
CA GLN A 50 -24.63 -12.58 7.69
C GLN A 50 -25.68 -13.57 7.20
N LEU A 51 -25.30 -14.82 6.91
CA LEU A 51 -26.20 -15.84 6.38
C LEU A 51 -27.03 -16.54 7.48
N PHE A 52 -26.44 -16.76 8.65
CA PHE A 52 -27.04 -17.55 9.74
C PHE A 52 -27.24 -16.77 11.05
N GLY A 53 -26.86 -15.48 11.11
CA GLY A 53 -27.03 -14.65 12.29
C GLY A 53 -28.45 -14.09 12.44
N SER A 54 -28.79 -13.65 13.66
CA SER A 54 -30.09 -13.05 14.00
C SER A 54 -30.37 -11.69 13.33
N HIS A 55 -29.36 -11.10 12.67
CA HIS A 55 -29.44 -9.83 11.96
C HIS A 55 -29.17 -10.02 10.46
N ALA A 56 -29.76 -11.05 9.84
CA ALA A 56 -29.66 -11.27 8.40
C ALA A 56 -30.27 -10.07 7.65
N THR A 57 -29.41 -9.11 7.28
CA THR A 57 -29.80 -7.82 6.70
C THR A 57 -30.06 -7.88 5.19
N HIS A 58 -29.63 -8.95 4.52
CA HIS A 58 -29.75 -9.10 3.06
C HIS A 58 -30.13 -10.54 2.67
N PRO A 59 -31.42 -10.90 2.69
CA PRO A 59 -31.89 -12.20 2.21
C PRO A 59 -31.90 -12.30 0.66
N GLU A 60 -31.83 -11.16 -0.05
CA GLU A 60 -31.85 -11.11 -1.51
C GLU A 60 -30.46 -11.37 -2.13
N PRO A 61 -30.37 -12.11 -3.25
CA PRO A 61 -29.12 -12.28 -3.98
C PRO A 61 -28.54 -10.93 -4.43
N LEU A 62 -27.23 -10.75 -4.27
CA LEU A 62 -26.53 -9.56 -4.75
C LEU A 62 -26.72 -9.40 -6.26
N ALA A 63 -27.04 -8.17 -6.70
CA ALA A 63 -27.18 -7.85 -8.12
C ALA A 63 -25.90 -8.19 -8.91
N LEU A 64 -26.07 -8.67 -10.16
CA LEU A 64 -24.94 -8.97 -11.05
C LEU A 64 -23.98 -7.80 -11.20
N LYS A 65 -24.50 -6.57 -11.22
CA LYS A 65 -23.69 -5.34 -11.30
C LYS A 65 -22.69 -5.22 -10.14
N THR A 66 -23.04 -5.66 -8.93
CA THR A 66 -22.15 -5.66 -7.77
C THR A 66 -21.00 -6.63 -7.96
N TRP A 67 -21.28 -7.84 -8.46
CA TRP A 67 -20.24 -8.81 -8.79
C TRP A 67 -19.30 -8.33 -9.90
N LEU A 68 -19.85 -7.71 -10.94
CA LEU A 68 -19.04 -7.13 -12.02
C LEU A 68 -18.17 -5.98 -11.51
N ALA A 69 -18.69 -5.10 -10.66
CA ALA A 69 -17.91 -4.03 -10.04
C ALA A 69 -16.78 -4.58 -9.16
N PHE A 70 -17.06 -5.63 -8.37
CA PHE A 70 -16.05 -6.32 -7.57
C PHE A 70 -14.97 -6.96 -8.45
N GLY A 71 -15.36 -7.68 -9.51
CA GLY A 71 -14.44 -8.26 -10.49
C GLY A 71 -13.57 -7.21 -11.16
N TYR A 72 -14.16 -6.07 -11.54
CA TYR A 72 -13.43 -4.95 -12.14
C TYR A 72 -12.37 -4.38 -11.18
N VAL A 73 -12.76 -4.07 -9.95
CA VAL A 73 -11.85 -3.50 -8.93
C VAL A 73 -10.72 -4.48 -8.58
N THR A 74 -11.01 -5.76 -8.46
CA THR A 74 -10.01 -6.78 -8.09
C THR A 74 -9.05 -7.10 -9.23
N LEU A 75 -9.56 -7.40 -10.43
CA LEU A 75 -8.73 -7.83 -11.56
C LEU A 75 -8.03 -6.66 -12.25
N PHE A 76 -8.77 -5.62 -12.62
CA PHE A 76 -8.21 -4.53 -13.41
C PHE A 76 -7.51 -3.51 -12.52
N SER A 77 -8.23 -2.95 -11.54
CA SER A 77 -7.71 -1.84 -10.74
C SER A 77 -6.60 -2.27 -9.79
N GLN A 78 -6.77 -3.40 -9.08
CA GLN A 78 -5.73 -3.91 -8.20
C GLN A 78 -4.72 -4.77 -8.96
N PHE A 79 -5.11 -5.94 -9.46
CA PHE A 79 -4.13 -6.92 -9.93
C PHE A 79 -3.37 -6.48 -11.19
N ILE A 80 -4.07 -6.12 -12.27
CA ILE A 80 -3.45 -5.66 -13.52
C ILE A 80 -2.76 -4.30 -13.30
N GLY A 81 -3.39 -3.40 -12.54
CA GLY A 81 -2.80 -2.12 -12.14
C GLY A 81 -1.42 -2.26 -11.49
N PHE A 82 -1.17 -3.34 -10.73
CA PHE A 82 0.14 -3.62 -10.15
C PHE A 82 1.25 -3.82 -11.19
N PHE A 83 0.96 -4.36 -12.37
CA PHE A 83 1.97 -4.52 -13.42
C PHE A 83 2.46 -3.16 -13.93
N ALA A 84 1.51 -2.26 -14.24
CA ALA A 84 1.83 -0.89 -14.65
C ALA A 84 2.55 -0.14 -13.52
N TRP A 85 2.15 -0.35 -12.28
CA TRP A 85 2.79 0.23 -11.10
C TRP A 85 4.24 -0.24 -10.93
N TYR A 86 4.48 -1.54 -11.01
CA TYR A 86 5.85 -2.09 -10.91
C TYR A 86 6.73 -1.67 -12.08
N ALA A 87 6.19 -1.57 -13.29
CA ALA A 87 6.90 -0.99 -14.42
C ALA A 87 7.26 0.48 -14.16
N GLY A 88 6.32 1.27 -13.63
CA GLY A 88 6.55 2.65 -13.19
C GLY A 88 7.65 2.76 -12.13
N LEU A 89 7.63 1.89 -11.12
CA LEU A 89 8.66 1.81 -10.09
C LEU A 89 10.05 1.46 -10.66
N ALA A 90 10.10 0.54 -11.63
CA ALA A 90 11.34 0.13 -12.29
C ALA A 90 11.94 1.27 -13.14
N MET A 91 11.10 2.03 -13.86
CA MET A 91 11.55 3.16 -14.69
C MET A 91 11.92 4.41 -13.87
N GLY A 92 11.10 4.76 -12.87
CA GLY A 92 11.22 6.02 -12.12
C GLY A 92 12.04 5.91 -10.82
N GLY A 93 12.33 4.69 -10.36
CA GLY A 93 12.98 4.41 -9.09
C GLY A 93 12.03 4.50 -7.89
N ILE A 94 12.16 3.54 -6.95
CA ILE A 94 11.26 3.37 -5.79
C ILE A 94 11.11 4.66 -4.96
N ALA A 95 12.22 5.35 -4.68
CA ALA A 95 12.21 6.54 -3.84
C ALA A 95 11.45 7.72 -4.48
N ARG A 96 11.59 7.93 -5.80
CA ARG A 96 10.90 9.03 -6.50
C ARG A 96 9.43 8.71 -6.72
N VAL A 97 9.12 7.49 -7.16
CA VAL A 97 7.75 7.06 -7.46
C VAL A 97 6.92 6.97 -6.18
N GLY A 98 7.48 6.51 -5.06
CA GLY A 98 6.80 6.52 -3.76
C GLY A 98 6.44 7.95 -3.30
N GLN A 99 7.24 8.95 -3.66
CA GLN A 99 6.92 10.35 -3.36
C GLN A 99 5.80 10.90 -4.25
N VAL A 100 5.74 10.48 -5.52
CA VAL A 100 4.61 10.78 -6.41
C VAL A 100 3.33 10.14 -5.87
N GLN A 101 3.43 8.94 -5.28
CA GLN A 101 2.29 8.26 -4.66
C GLN A 101 1.65 9.07 -3.51
N LEU A 102 2.42 9.89 -2.79
CA LEU A 102 1.86 10.76 -1.76
C LEU A 102 0.89 11.79 -2.35
N LEU A 103 1.10 12.21 -3.61
CA LEU A 103 0.16 13.09 -4.31
C LEU A 103 -1.15 12.39 -4.68
N GLN A 104 -1.13 11.07 -4.84
CA GLN A 104 -2.29 10.28 -5.24
C GLN A 104 -3.48 10.51 -4.30
N ILE A 105 -3.26 10.52 -2.98
CA ILE A 105 -4.33 10.72 -1.99
C ILE A 105 -5.05 12.06 -2.17
N PHE A 106 -4.29 13.13 -2.43
CA PHE A 106 -4.85 14.46 -2.64
C PHE A 106 -5.58 14.57 -3.98
N PHE A 107 -5.01 13.99 -5.04
CA PHE A 107 -5.67 13.95 -6.33
C PHE A 107 -6.94 13.11 -6.31
N THR A 108 -6.93 11.94 -5.67
CA THR A 108 -8.16 11.13 -5.51
C THR A 108 -9.24 11.94 -4.81
N MET A 109 -8.92 12.62 -3.70
CA MET A 109 -9.88 13.48 -2.99
C MET A 109 -10.42 14.61 -3.89
N ALA A 110 -9.54 15.32 -4.60
CA ALA A 110 -9.95 16.42 -5.49
C ALA A 110 -10.78 15.95 -6.68
N LEU A 111 -10.40 14.84 -7.30
CA LEU A 111 -11.11 14.23 -8.42
C LEU A 111 -12.46 13.66 -7.97
N SER A 112 -12.55 13.08 -6.76
CA SER A 112 -13.84 12.66 -6.18
C SER A 112 -14.80 13.84 -6.01
N ALA A 113 -14.33 14.96 -5.46
CA ALA A 113 -15.14 16.16 -5.34
C ALA A 113 -15.59 16.71 -6.71
N LEU A 114 -14.68 16.71 -7.70
CA LEU A 114 -14.94 17.27 -9.02
C LEU A 114 -15.85 16.39 -9.89
N PHE A 115 -15.59 15.09 -9.97
CA PHE A 115 -16.26 14.17 -10.89
C PHE A 115 -17.46 13.46 -10.27
N PHE A 116 -17.45 13.23 -8.95
CA PHE A 116 -18.52 12.52 -8.25
C PHE A 116 -19.36 13.44 -7.36
N GLY A 117 -19.01 14.73 -7.28
CA GLY A 117 -19.76 15.72 -6.50
C GLY A 117 -19.67 15.49 -4.99
N GLU A 118 -18.67 14.75 -4.51
CA GLU A 118 -18.51 14.49 -3.08
C GLU A 118 -18.21 15.78 -2.31
N HIS A 119 -18.95 16.01 -1.22
CA HIS A 119 -18.76 17.18 -0.39
C HIS A 119 -17.54 17.02 0.52
N VAL A 120 -16.42 17.63 0.11
CA VAL A 120 -15.21 17.69 0.92
C VAL A 120 -15.23 18.97 1.76
N SER A 121 -15.38 18.81 3.07
CA SER A 121 -15.46 19.93 4.00
C SER A 121 -14.22 20.82 3.98
N ALA A 122 -14.38 22.10 4.31
CA ALA A 122 -13.27 23.05 4.36
C ALA A 122 -12.17 22.64 5.37
N SER A 123 -12.54 21.98 6.48
CA SER A 123 -11.56 21.46 7.45
C SER A 123 -10.72 20.33 6.86
N THR A 124 -11.30 19.46 6.02
CA THR A 124 -10.55 18.41 5.32
C THR A 124 -9.49 19.00 4.40
N TRP A 125 -9.80 20.08 3.67
CA TRP A 125 -8.82 20.80 2.85
C TRP A 125 -7.70 21.43 3.68
N LEU A 126 -8.03 21.99 4.85
CA LEU A 126 -7.04 22.53 5.77
C LEU A 126 -6.08 21.44 6.29
N TYR A 127 -6.61 20.29 6.71
CA TYR A 127 -5.78 19.16 7.14
C TYR A 127 -4.94 18.61 5.99
N ALA A 128 -5.49 18.53 4.78
CA ALA A 128 -4.74 18.11 3.59
C ALA A 128 -3.53 19.03 3.34
N ALA A 129 -3.72 20.36 3.43
CA ALA A 129 -2.63 21.32 3.32
C ALA A 129 -1.59 21.15 4.45
N ALA A 130 -2.02 20.94 5.70
CA ALA A 130 -1.12 20.70 6.83
C ALA A 130 -0.28 19.41 6.65
N VAL A 131 -0.89 18.34 6.13
CA VAL A 131 -0.18 17.10 5.81
C VAL A 131 0.85 17.34 4.70
N ILE A 132 0.50 18.06 3.64
CA ILE A 132 1.46 18.41 2.57
C ILE A 132 2.66 19.17 3.15
N VAL A 133 2.41 20.19 3.98
CA VAL A 133 3.48 20.97 4.64
C VAL A 133 4.37 20.04 5.47
N THR A 134 3.77 19.17 6.29
CA THR A 134 4.50 18.21 7.13
C THR A 134 5.37 17.26 6.30
N VAL A 135 4.83 16.72 5.21
CA VAL A 135 5.56 15.84 4.28
C VAL A 135 6.72 16.59 3.62
N VAL A 136 6.50 17.83 3.15
CA VAL A 136 7.55 18.65 2.53
C VAL A 136 8.67 18.97 3.53
N LEU A 137 8.32 19.31 4.77
CA LEU A 137 9.29 19.55 5.84
C LEU A 137 10.06 18.27 6.19
N GLY A 138 9.36 17.15 6.33
CA GLY A 138 9.97 15.84 6.63
C GLY A 138 10.94 15.38 5.54
N ARG A 139 10.62 15.63 4.25
CA ARG A 139 11.55 15.33 3.14
C ARG A 139 12.82 16.18 3.16
N LYS A 140 12.77 17.39 3.73
CA LYS A 140 13.92 18.30 3.87
C LYS A 140 14.77 17.99 5.10
N ALA A 141 14.24 17.27 6.09
CA ALA A 141 14.97 16.84 7.26
C ALA A 141 15.92 15.69 6.87
N THR A 142 17.19 16.02 6.60
CA THR A 142 18.22 15.04 6.27
C THR A 142 18.43 14.08 7.46
N VAL A 143 18.13 12.80 7.29
CA VAL A 143 18.58 11.78 8.24
C VAL A 143 20.09 11.66 8.07
N ARG A 144 20.85 12.21 9.01
CA ARG A 144 22.30 12.04 9.06
C ARG A 144 22.56 10.56 9.33
N ALA A 145 22.99 9.81 8.32
CA ALA A 145 23.38 8.43 8.50
C ALA A 145 24.46 8.37 9.58
N ALA A 146 24.29 7.47 10.56
CA ALA A 146 25.32 7.24 11.57
C ALA A 146 26.63 6.86 10.84
N PRO A 147 27.79 7.38 11.26
CA PRO A 147 29.08 6.99 10.69
C PRO A 147 29.19 5.47 10.68
N GLN A 148 29.43 4.90 9.51
CA GLN A 148 29.70 3.47 9.35
C GLN A 148 30.92 3.14 10.22
N PRO A 149 30.85 2.16 11.15
CA PRO A 149 32.01 1.76 11.93
C PRO A 149 33.12 1.42 10.95
N ALA A 150 34.24 2.15 11.03
CA ALA A 150 35.40 1.92 10.21
C ALA A 150 35.74 0.43 10.25
N ALA A 151 35.93 -0.19 9.08
CA ALA A 151 36.31 -1.58 8.94
C ALA A 151 37.48 -1.87 9.87
N VAL A 152 37.21 -2.59 10.96
CA VAL A 152 38.26 -3.09 11.83
C VAL A 152 38.98 -4.20 11.07
N ALA A 153 40.27 -3.98 10.85
CA ALA A 153 41.30 -4.95 10.50
C ALA A 153 41.41 -5.38 9.03
N ALA A 154 41.94 -4.48 8.20
CA ALA A 154 43.13 -4.81 7.43
C ALA A 154 44.30 -5.03 8.41
N ALA A 155 44.35 -6.19 9.06
CA ALA A 155 45.43 -6.58 9.97
C ALA A 155 45.59 -8.11 10.07
N THR A 156 45.65 -8.80 8.93
CA THR A 156 46.26 -10.14 8.82
C THR A 156 46.94 -10.30 7.45
N THR A 157 47.69 -9.28 7.05
CA THR A 157 48.74 -9.41 6.02
C THR A 157 50.04 -9.03 6.71
N HIS A 158 50.64 -9.99 7.43
CA HIS A 158 52.03 -10.05 7.94
C HIS A 158 52.08 -10.87 9.24
N ALA A 159 51.96 -12.19 9.13
CA ALA A 159 52.53 -13.11 10.11
C ALA A 159 52.86 -14.44 9.45
N ARG A 160 54.10 -14.52 8.95
CA ARG A 160 54.96 -15.70 8.75
C ARG A 160 54.53 -16.75 7.73
#